data_AF-A0A8T5AUQ8-F1
#
_entry.id   AF-A0A8T5AUQ8-F1
#
_cell.length_a   1.000
_cell.length_b   1.000
_cell.length_c   1.000
_cell.angle_alpha   90.00
_cell.angle_beta   90.00
_cell.angle_gamma   90.00
#
_symmetry.space_group_name_H-M   'P 1'
#
loop_
_entity.id
_entity.type
_entity.pdbx_description
1 polymer ?
#
loop_
_entity_poly.entity_id
_entity_poly.type
_entity_poly.pdbx_seq_one_letter_code
_entity_poly.pdbx_strand_id
1 'polypeptide(L)'
;MLQIRGTYNIEKYLVGDERIPLLIFYREQERAIPVIICLHGWNGHKEDMLMTCLKLADTGFCAAAIDARMHGERFQLDFWVKFFENFPKTFLTTVVETAKDVSRIIDFLESKPFIDSKRVGLMGGSMGGFTTSVAVMMEKRIKAAASIIGAANFPQLIKNLSSVEIPIFNSLKKEPMLNPDEETRRFCEKYDPLNNLSKFPPTALLLIGGTADTLVPKECIIPFYEALKPYYCSNPQDLKLVMYDVGHAFTSEMETEVTRWFKEKLYP
;
A
#
# COMPACT_ATOMS: atom_id res chain seq x y z
N MET A 1 11.38 -14.05 16.58
CA MET A 1 10.94 -14.46 15.23
C MET A 1 9.51 -14.97 15.36
N LEU A 2 8.54 -14.36 14.66
CA LEU A 2 7.15 -14.86 14.63
C LEU A 2 7.16 -16.27 14.04
N GLN A 3 6.59 -17.26 14.73
CA GLN A 3 6.50 -18.64 14.25
C GLN A 3 5.04 -18.94 13.90
N ILE A 4 4.79 -19.29 12.64
CA ILE A 4 3.48 -19.74 12.16
C ILE A 4 3.18 -21.09 12.84
N ARG A 5 2.11 -21.14 13.65
CA ARG A 5 1.73 -22.31 14.44
C ARG A 5 0.21 -22.51 14.43
N GLY A 6 -0.22 -23.74 14.16
CA GLY A 6 -1.64 -24.14 14.20
C GLY A 6 -2.28 -24.21 12.82
N THR A 7 -3.62 -24.16 12.80
CA THR A 7 -4.44 -24.29 11.59
C THR A 7 -4.87 -22.91 11.10
N TYR A 8 -4.80 -22.71 9.78
CA TYR A 8 -5.18 -21.47 9.09
C TYR A 8 -6.18 -21.79 7.97
N ASN A 9 -7.15 -20.91 7.78
CA ASN A 9 -8.04 -20.90 6.63
C ASN A 9 -7.48 -19.92 5.58
N ILE A 10 -7.49 -20.36 4.32
CA ILE A 10 -7.14 -19.54 3.17
C ILE A 10 -8.30 -19.64 2.17
N GLU A 11 -8.96 -18.53 1.94
CA GLU A 11 -10.14 -18.47 1.07
C GLU A 11 -9.88 -17.55 -0.11
N LYS A 12 -10.23 -18.01 -1.31
CA LYS A 12 -10.13 -17.22 -2.54
C LYS A 12 -11.49 -16.68 -2.96
N TYR A 13 -11.51 -15.41 -3.34
CA TYR A 13 -12.70 -14.72 -3.82
C TYR A 13 -12.39 -13.90 -5.08
N LEU A 14 -13.45 -13.61 -5.83
CA LEU A 14 -13.47 -12.57 -6.86
C LEU A 14 -14.52 -11.55 -6.45
N VAL A 15 -14.09 -10.33 -6.15
CA VAL A 15 -14.94 -9.31 -5.52
C VAL A 15 -15.48 -8.31 -6.54
N GLY A 16 -16.81 -8.14 -6.51
CA GLY A 16 -17.54 -7.17 -7.32
C GLY A 16 -17.48 -7.43 -8.83
N ASP A 17 -18.07 -6.51 -9.60
CA ASP A 17 -18.10 -6.58 -11.07
C ASP A 17 -16.70 -6.48 -11.69
N GLU A 18 -15.78 -5.83 -10.98
CA GLU A 18 -14.37 -5.69 -11.34
C GLU A 18 -13.56 -6.99 -11.15
N ARG A 19 -14.21 -8.05 -10.62
CA ARG A 19 -13.64 -9.37 -10.33
C ARG A 19 -12.28 -9.29 -9.65
N ILE A 20 -12.18 -8.49 -8.58
CA ILE A 20 -10.91 -8.28 -7.87
C ILE A 20 -10.50 -9.59 -7.19
N PRO A 21 -9.37 -10.23 -7.58
CA PRO A 21 -8.87 -11.43 -6.93
C PRO A 21 -8.40 -11.11 -5.52
N LEU A 22 -8.93 -11.86 -4.56
CA LEU A 22 -8.70 -11.67 -3.13
C LEU A 22 -8.37 -13.03 -2.50
N LEU A 23 -7.33 -13.07 -1.68
CA LEU A 23 -7.07 -14.15 -0.72
C LEU A 23 -7.28 -13.62 0.70
N ILE A 24 -8.09 -14.32 1.48
CA ILE A 24 -8.30 -14.05 2.91
C ILE A 24 -7.59 -15.13 3.72
N PHE A 25 -6.81 -14.72 4.72
CA PHE A 25 -6.05 -15.57 5.63
C PHE A 25 -6.48 -15.27 7.06
N TYR A 26 -6.93 -16.29 7.78
CA TYR A 26 -7.33 -16.14 9.18
C TYR A 26 -7.24 -17.47 9.93
N ARG A 27 -7.21 -17.39 11.25
CA ARG A 27 -7.43 -18.55 12.13
C ARG A 27 -8.87 -18.55 12.57
N GLU A 28 -9.48 -19.71 12.83
CA GLU A 28 -10.81 -19.75 13.43
C GLU A 28 -10.84 -18.94 14.73
N GLN A 29 -11.88 -18.12 14.89
CA GLN A 29 -12.08 -17.26 16.05
C GLN A 29 -13.55 -17.31 16.47
N GLU A 30 -13.78 -17.25 17.77
CA GLU A 30 -15.13 -17.18 18.35
C GLU A 30 -15.78 -15.80 18.18
N ARG A 31 -14.97 -14.77 17.89
CA ARG A 31 -15.40 -13.37 17.78
C ARG A 31 -14.88 -12.73 16.49
N ALA A 32 -15.58 -11.69 16.04
CA ALA A 32 -15.14 -10.87 14.94
C ALA A 32 -13.79 -10.19 15.25
N ILE A 33 -12.86 -10.24 14.28
CA ILE A 33 -11.49 -9.71 14.41
C ILE A 33 -11.22 -8.58 13.41
N PRO A 34 -10.27 -7.65 13.69
CA PRO A 34 -9.84 -6.66 12.71
C PRO A 34 -9.29 -7.32 11.46
N VAL A 35 -9.38 -6.61 10.34
CA VAL A 35 -8.84 -7.05 9.06
C VAL A 35 -7.74 -6.11 8.58
N ILE A 36 -6.68 -6.65 8.00
CA ILE A 36 -5.59 -5.88 7.37
C ILE A 36 -5.55 -6.24 5.88
N ILE A 37 -5.84 -5.26 5.03
CA ILE A 37 -5.70 -5.40 3.58
C ILE A 37 -4.21 -5.21 3.22
N CYS A 38 -3.65 -6.13 2.44
CA CYS A 38 -2.24 -6.23 2.11
C CYS A 38 -2.04 -6.05 0.60
N LEU A 39 -1.28 -5.02 0.22
CA LEU A 39 -1.01 -4.67 -1.18
C LEU A 39 0.43 -5.02 -1.57
N HIS A 40 0.58 -5.78 -2.64
CA HIS A 40 1.89 -6.16 -3.18
C HIS A 40 2.56 -5.00 -3.96
N GLY A 41 3.85 -5.14 -4.23
CA GLY A 41 4.65 -4.21 -5.02
C GLY A 41 4.43 -4.33 -6.54
N TRP A 42 5.07 -3.46 -7.32
CA TRP A 42 5.01 -3.54 -8.79
C TRP A 42 5.52 -4.91 -9.28
N ASN A 43 4.90 -5.46 -10.31
CA ASN A 43 5.17 -6.80 -10.84
C ASN A 43 4.90 -7.98 -9.88
N GLY A 44 4.31 -7.72 -8.71
CA GLY A 44 3.89 -8.77 -7.78
C GLY A 44 2.47 -9.29 -8.04
N HIS A 45 2.03 -10.15 -7.14
CA HIS A 45 0.67 -10.68 -7.04
C HIS A 45 0.31 -10.98 -5.58
N LYS A 46 -0.98 -11.16 -5.28
CA LYS A 46 -1.48 -11.40 -3.91
C LYS A 46 -0.82 -12.61 -3.23
N GLU A 47 -0.39 -13.62 -3.97
CA GLU A 47 0.30 -14.80 -3.44
C GLU A 47 1.68 -14.44 -2.82
N ASP A 48 2.34 -13.38 -3.27
CA ASP A 48 3.60 -12.92 -2.67
C ASP A 48 3.41 -12.46 -1.22
N MET A 49 2.18 -12.08 -0.86
CA MET A 49 1.82 -11.64 0.48
C MET A 49 1.56 -12.82 1.42
N LEU A 50 1.61 -14.07 0.95
CA LEU A 50 1.28 -15.28 1.74
C LEU A 50 1.94 -15.28 3.12
N MET A 51 3.27 -15.11 3.17
CA MET A 51 4.01 -15.17 4.43
C MET A 51 3.66 -14.04 5.38
N THR A 52 3.48 -12.82 4.85
CA THR A 52 3.04 -11.66 5.63
C THR A 52 1.64 -11.87 6.19
N CYS A 53 0.70 -12.31 5.35
CA CYS A 53 -0.67 -12.57 5.73
C CYS A 53 -0.79 -13.69 6.79
N LEU A 54 -0.01 -14.76 6.66
CA LEU A 54 0.01 -15.82 7.68
C LEU A 54 0.54 -15.34 9.02
N LYS A 55 1.58 -14.49 9.04
CA LYS A 55 2.08 -13.88 10.29
C LYS A 55 1.07 -12.94 10.92
N LEU A 56 0.38 -12.12 10.11
CA LEU A 56 -0.71 -11.27 10.61
C LEU A 56 -1.85 -12.12 11.18
N ALA A 57 -2.23 -13.20 10.49
CA ALA A 57 -3.23 -14.16 10.96
C ALA A 57 -2.81 -14.83 12.28
N ASP A 58 -1.54 -15.16 12.43
CA ASP A 58 -1.01 -15.72 13.68
C ASP A 58 -1.10 -14.74 14.85
N THR A 59 -1.07 -13.43 14.56
CA THR A 59 -1.22 -12.38 15.57
C THR A 59 -2.66 -11.99 15.88
N GLY A 60 -3.65 -12.70 15.33
CA GLY A 60 -5.07 -12.49 15.60
C GLY A 60 -5.77 -11.54 14.63
N PHE A 61 -5.17 -11.23 13.48
CA PHE A 61 -5.85 -10.47 12.44
C PHE A 61 -6.49 -11.38 11.40
N CYS A 62 -7.50 -10.89 10.70
CA CYS A 62 -7.79 -11.36 9.36
C CYS A 62 -6.86 -10.61 8.41
N ALA A 63 -6.19 -11.29 7.47
CA ALA A 63 -5.37 -10.63 6.45
C ALA A 63 -5.97 -10.87 5.07
N ALA A 64 -6.01 -9.83 4.24
CA ALA A 64 -6.66 -9.84 2.93
C ALA A 64 -5.69 -9.34 1.86
N ALA A 65 -5.16 -10.22 1.02
CA ALA A 65 -4.26 -9.86 -0.08
C ALA A 65 -5.02 -9.78 -1.40
N ILE A 66 -4.81 -8.70 -2.17
CA ILE A 66 -5.48 -8.50 -3.47
C ILE A 66 -4.49 -8.34 -4.61
N ASP A 67 -4.90 -8.75 -5.81
CA ASP A 67 -4.17 -8.40 -7.02
C ASP A 67 -4.47 -6.95 -7.41
N ALA A 68 -3.41 -6.15 -7.44
CA ALA A 68 -3.48 -4.78 -7.94
C ALA A 68 -3.97 -4.74 -9.40
N ARG A 69 -4.48 -3.58 -9.83
CA ARG A 69 -4.90 -3.39 -11.22
C ARG A 69 -3.77 -3.78 -12.17
N MET A 70 -4.11 -4.54 -13.22
CA MET A 70 -3.17 -4.99 -14.26
C MET A 70 -2.08 -5.96 -13.77
N HIS A 71 -2.19 -6.52 -12.56
CA HIS A 71 -1.24 -7.44 -11.96
C HIS A 71 -1.90 -8.78 -11.60
N GLY A 72 -1.09 -9.80 -11.31
CA GLY A 72 -1.57 -11.14 -10.93
C GLY A 72 -2.59 -11.70 -11.90
N GLU A 73 -3.73 -12.16 -11.40
CA GLU A 73 -4.83 -12.71 -12.24
C GLU A 73 -5.54 -11.65 -13.09
N ARG A 74 -5.20 -10.37 -12.92
CA ARG A 74 -5.74 -9.23 -13.67
C ARG A 74 -4.76 -8.70 -14.73
N PHE A 75 -3.69 -9.45 -15.01
CA PHE A 75 -2.67 -9.06 -15.98
C PHE A 75 -3.26 -8.78 -17.36
N GLN A 76 -2.80 -7.69 -17.99
CA GLN A 76 -3.19 -7.29 -19.34
C GLN A 76 -1.96 -6.86 -20.14
N LEU A 77 -1.63 -7.62 -21.19
CA LEU A 77 -0.39 -7.42 -21.95
C LEU A 77 -0.31 -6.03 -22.60
N ASP A 78 -1.43 -5.54 -23.14
CA ASP A 78 -1.49 -4.23 -23.81
C ASP A 78 -1.22 -3.07 -22.85
N PHE A 79 -1.69 -3.18 -21.60
CA PHE A 79 -1.36 -2.23 -20.55
C PHE A 79 0.15 -2.24 -20.23
N TRP A 80 0.75 -3.44 -20.12
CA TRP A 80 2.18 -3.58 -19.82
C TRP A 80 3.08 -3.09 -20.96
N VAL A 81 2.63 -3.16 -22.22
CA VAL A 81 3.32 -2.50 -23.33
C VAL A 81 3.29 -0.98 -23.17
N LYS A 82 2.11 -0.41 -22.87
CA LYS A 82 1.94 1.04 -22.62
C LYS A 82 2.74 1.53 -21.41
N PHE A 83 2.99 0.67 -20.43
CA PHE A 83 3.83 0.99 -19.28
C PHE A 83 5.24 1.40 -19.69
N PHE A 84 5.86 0.69 -20.62
CA PHE A 84 7.18 1.06 -21.15
C PHE A 84 7.15 2.36 -21.96
N GLU A 85 6.00 2.69 -22.54
CA GLU A 85 5.82 3.92 -23.31
C GLU A 85 5.57 5.15 -22.44
N ASN A 86 4.77 5.04 -21.37
CA ASN A 86 4.43 6.14 -20.48
C ASN A 86 4.28 5.63 -19.04
N PHE A 87 5.43 5.45 -18.38
CA PHE A 87 5.51 4.98 -17.00
C PHE A 87 4.70 5.86 -16.03
N PRO A 88 4.87 7.20 -15.99
CA PRO A 88 4.19 8.02 -15.00
C PRO A 88 2.67 7.86 -15.05
N LYS A 89 2.08 7.91 -16.25
CA LYS A 89 0.64 7.76 -16.43
C LYS A 89 0.15 6.38 -16.00
N THR A 90 0.79 5.32 -16.49
CA THR A 90 0.35 3.95 -16.23
C THR A 90 0.55 3.56 -14.77
N PHE A 91 1.69 3.88 -14.18
CA PHE A 91 1.99 3.62 -12.77
C PHE A 91 0.98 4.31 -11.86
N LEU A 92 0.77 5.62 -12.04
CA LEU A 92 -0.16 6.39 -11.21
C LEU A 92 -1.60 5.93 -11.40
N THR A 93 -1.99 5.57 -12.62
CA THR A 93 -3.31 4.98 -12.89
C THR A 93 -3.50 3.68 -12.11
N THR A 94 -2.53 2.77 -12.14
CA THR A 94 -2.58 1.52 -11.35
C THR A 94 -2.70 1.80 -9.86
N VAL A 95 -1.92 2.73 -9.33
CA VAL A 95 -1.97 3.13 -7.91
C VAL A 95 -3.36 3.63 -7.53
N VAL A 96 -3.92 4.58 -8.28
CA VAL A 96 -5.21 5.19 -7.95
C VAL A 96 -6.38 4.22 -8.15
N GLU A 97 -6.39 3.45 -9.24
CA GLU A 97 -7.47 2.48 -9.48
C GLU A 97 -7.43 1.32 -8.48
N THR A 98 -6.23 0.89 -8.05
CA THR A 98 -6.10 -0.10 -6.96
C THR A 98 -6.54 0.50 -5.62
N ALA A 99 -6.27 1.78 -5.36
CA ALA A 99 -6.75 2.46 -4.16
C ALA A 99 -8.30 2.51 -4.11
N LYS A 100 -8.98 2.69 -5.25
CA LYS A 100 -10.44 2.57 -5.34
C LYS A 100 -10.94 1.14 -5.10
N ASP A 101 -10.17 0.14 -5.53
CA ASP A 101 -10.49 -1.26 -5.26
C ASP A 101 -10.46 -1.58 -3.76
N VAL A 102 -9.64 -0.89 -2.95
CA VAL A 102 -9.65 -1.03 -1.49
C VAL A 102 -11.05 -0.80 -0.90
N SER A 103 -11.77 0.24 -1.34
CA SER A 103 -13.15 0.49 -0.86
C SER A 103 -14.09 -0.67 -1.17
N ARG A 104 -14.00 -1.25 -2.37
CA ARG A 104 -14.82 -2.41 -2.78
C ARG A 104 -14.48 -3.65 -1.96
N ILE A 105 -13.21 -3.82 -1.63
CA ILE A 105 -12.74 -4.91 -0.78
C ILE A 105 -13.25 -4.73 0.64
N ILE A 106 -13.23 -3.51 1.18
CA ILE A 106 -13.85 -3.24 2.48
C ILE A 106 -15.33 -3.60 2.44
N ASP A 107 -16.11 -3.12 1.45
CA ASP A 107 -17.54 -3.45 1.32
C ASP A 107 -17.80 -4.97 1.36
N PHE A 108 -16.97 -5.73 0.65
CA PHE A 108 -17.05 -7.20 0.68
C PHE A 108 -16.68 -7.80 2.03
N LEU A 109 -15.62 -7.32 2.66
CA LEU A 109 -15.18 -7.82 3.97
C LEU A 109 -16.18 -7.47 5.08
N GLU A 110 -16.91 -6.36 4.98
CA GLU A 110 -18.00 -6.00 5.90
C GLU A 110 -19.12 -7.04 5.91
N SER A 111 -19.32 -7.78 4.81
CA SER A 111 -20.32 -8.85 4.74
C SER A 111 -19.91 -10.13 5.46
N LYS A 112 -18.64 -10.25 5.91
CA LYS A 112 -18.14 -11.46 6.56
C LYS A 112 -18.38 -11.40 8.07
N PRO A 113 -19.12 -12.35 8.66
CA PRO A 113 -19.52 -12.28 10.07
C PRO A 113 -18.35 -12.39 11.06
N PHE A 114 -17.21 -12.92 10.63
CA PHE A 114 -15.99 -13.04 11.43
C PHE A 114 -15.05 -11.83 11.33
N ILE A 115 -15.43 -10.80 10.56
CA ILE A 115 -14.65 -9.57 10.39
C ILE A 115 -15.32 -8.43 11.15
N ASP A 116 -14.52 -7.71 11.94
CA ASP A 116 -14.94 -6.46 12.57
C ASP A 116 -14.61 -5.28 11.64
N SER A 117 -15.62 -4.85 10.89
CA SER A 117 -15.53 -3.75 9.93
C SER A 117 -15.20 -2.39 10.52
N LYS A 118 -15.29 -2.22 11.85
CA LYS A 118 -14.91 -0.95 12.49
C LYS A 118 -13.39 -0.83 12.67
N ARG A 119 -12.66 -1.93 12.47
CA ARG A 119 -11.22 -2.03 12.72
C ARG A 119 -10.51 -2.54 11.46
N VAL A 120 -10.42 -1.65 10.46
CA VAL A 120 -9.77 -1.94 9.18
C VAL A 120 -8.37 -1.34 9.13
N GLY A 121 -7.39 -2.18 8.84
CA GLY A 121 -6.00 -1.83 8.53
C GLY A 121 -5.72 -1.91 7.03
N LEU A 122 -4.75 -1.13 6.56
CA LEU A 122 -4.23 -1.21 5.18
C LEU A 122 -2.69 -1.13 5.18
N MET A 123 -2.02 -2.02 4.46
CA MET A 123 -0.58 -1.92 4.26
C MET A 123 -0.16 -2.25 2.84
N GLY A 124 1.00 -1.76 2.45
CA GLY A 124 1.64 -2.17 1.22
C GLY A 124 3.09 -1.75 1.10
N GLY A 125 3.85 -2.52 0.34
CA GLY A 125 5.26 -2.29 0.03
C GLY A 125 5.46 -1.75 -1.38
N SER A 126 6.42 -0.84 -1.56
CA SER A 126 6.73 -0.24 -2.88
C SER A 126 5.47 0.36 -3.49
N MET A 127 5.06 0.01 -4.73
CA MET A 127 3.75 0.40 -5.32
C MET A 127 2.58 0.24 -4.34
N GLY A 128 2.53 -0.83 -3.55
CA GLY A 128 1.49 -1.02 -2.53
C GLY A 128 1.49 0.07 -1.45
N GLY A 129 2.65 0.64 -1.13
CA GLY A 129 2.81 1.78 -0.21
C GLY A 129 2.29 3.10 -0.80
N PHE A 130 2.49 3.33 -2.11
CA PHE A 130 1.86 4.46 -2.82
C PHE A 130 0.34 4.32 -2.80
N THR A 131 -0.15 3.14 -3.15
CA THR A 131 -1.58 2.81 -3.14
C THR A 131 -2.17 2.94 -1.75
N THR A 132 -1.43 2.55 -0.71
CA THR A 132 -1.84 2.73 0.69
C THR A 132 -2.06 4.20 1.01
N SER A 133 -1.09 5.07 0.69
CA SER A 133 -1.23 6.51 0.91
C SER A 133 -2.43 7.10 0.15
N VAL A 134 -2.63 6.71 -1.11
CA VAL A 134 -3.77 7.19 -1.90
C VAL A 134 -5.12 6.70 -1.35
N ALA A 135 -5.20 5.43 -0.96
CA ALA A 135 -6.42 4.84 -0.41
C ALA A 135 -6.84 5.53 0.90
N VAL A 136 -5.90 5.87 1.78
CA VAL A 136 -6.19 6.60 3.03
C VAL A 136 -6.88 7.95 2.75
N MET A 137 -6.52 8.64 1.67
CA MET A 137 -7.17 9.90 1.30
C MET A 137 -8.63 9.71 0.83
N MET A 138 -8.94 8.54 0.31
CA MET A 138 -10.21 8.23 -0.36
C MET A 138 -11.19 7.45 0.54
N GLU A 139 -10.69 6.72 1.54
CA GLU A 139 -11.46 5.72 2.27
C GLU A 139 -11.29 5.89 3.79
N LYS A 140 -12.34 6.40 4.45
CA LYS A 140 -12.34 6.77 5.88
C LYS A 140 -12.62 5.63 6.83
N ARG A 141 -12.97 4.44 6.32
CA ARG A 141 -13.08 3.23 7.13
C ARG A 141 -11.72 2.69 7.55
N ILE A 142 -10.64 3.01 6.84
CA ILE A 142 -9.26 2.64 7.22
C ILE A 142 -8.90 3.38 8.51
N LYS A 143 -8.67 2.61 9.58
CA LYS A 143 -8.33 3.12 10.92
C LYS A 143 -6.83 3.20 11.15
N ALA A 144 -6.07 2.27 10.58
CA ALA A 144 -4.62 2.26 10.62
C ALA A 144 -4.05 1.92 9.24
N ALA A 145 -2.95 2.54 8.88
CA ALA A 145 -2.26 2.30 7.63
C ALA A 145 -0.75 2.22 7.80
N ALA A 146 -0.08 1.41 6.99
CA ALA A 146 1.38 1.31 6.92
C ALA A 146 1.86 1.38 5.46
N SER A 147 2.48 2.51 5.10
CA SER A 147 3.14 2.69 3.80
C SER A 147 4.62 2.33 3.95
N ILE A 148 5.06 1.29 3.23
CA ILE A 148 6.40 0.71 3.37
C ILE A 148 7.16 0.90 2.08
N ILE A 149 8.33 1.55 2.14
CA ILE A 149 9.19 1.89 1.00
C ILE A 149 8.39 2.46 -0.20
N GLY A 150 7.30 3.18 0.10
CA GLY A 150 6.43 3.85 -0.87
C GLY A 150 6.64 5.35 -0.83
N ALA A 151 6.30 6.07 -1.91
CA ALA A 151 6.32 7.52 -1.91
C ALA A 151 4.93 8.11 -1.67
N ALA A 152 4.96 9.34 -1.19
CA ALA A 152 3.80 10.22 -1.07
C ALA A 152 4.09 11.60 -1.70
N ASN A 153 4.99 11.61 -2.70
CA ASN A 153 5.39 12.75 -3.53
C ASN A 153 5.70 12.21 -4.93
N PHE A 154 4.70 12.25 -5.80
CA PHE A 154 4.76 11.64 -7.13
C PHE A 154 5.73 12.38 -8.08
N PRO A 155 5.79 13.72 -8.11
CA PRO A 155 6.79 14.43 -8.91
C PRO A 155 8.23 14.06 -8.52
N GLN A 156 8.50 13.94 -7.21
CA GLN A 156 9.83 13.55 -6.74
C GLN A 156 10.18 12.12 -7.13
N LEU A 157 9.23 11.18 -7.08
CA LEU A 157 9.43 9.82 -7.60
C LEU A 157 9.79 9.87 -9.09
N ILE A 158 8.96 10.50 -9.92
CA ILE A 158 9.15 10.53 -11.38
C ILE A 158 10.51 11.13 -11.73
N LYS A 159 10.88 12.23 -11.06
CA LYS A 159 12.19 12.85 -11.18
C LYS A 159 13.31 11.87 -10.82
N ASN A 160 13.20 11.16 -9.70
CA ASN A 160 14.22 10.19 -9.27
C ASN A 160 14.36 9.06 -10.28
N LEU A 161 13.26 8.43 -10.69
CA LEU A 161 13.26 7.32 -11.66
C LEU A 161 13.81 7.71 -13.03
N SER A 162 13.70 8.99 -13.42
CA SER A 162 14.32 9.47 -14.67
C SER A 162 15.86 9.43 -14.65
N SER A 163 16.46 9.35 -13.45
CA SER A 163 17.90 9.43 -13.22
C SER A 163 18.54 8.11 -12.74
N VAL A 164 17.75 7.11 -12.39
CA VAL A 164 18.23 5.83 -11.85
C VAL A 164 18.35 4.80 -12.97
N GLU A 165 19.48 4.08 -13.03
CA GLU A 165 19.71 2.98 -13.97
C GLU A 165 19.35 1.65 -13.32
N ILE A 166 18.11 1.18 -13.55
CA ILE A 166 17.63 -0.12 -13.07
C ILE A 166 17.15 -0.94 -14.28
N PRO A 167 17.54 -2.21 -14.45
CA PRO A 167 17.24 -3.00 -15.64
C PRO A 167 15.77 -3.03 -16.08
N ILE A 168 14.82 -3.16 -15.15
CA ILE A 168 13.38 -3.15 -15.48
C ILE A 168 12.90 -1.77 -15.95
N PHE A 169 13.58 -0.70 -15.51
CA PHE A 169 13.26 0.68 -15.86
C PHE A 169 14.11 1.25 -17.00
N ASN A 170 15.19 0.57 -17.39
CA ASN A 170 16.05 0.98 -18.51
C ASN A 170 15.30 0.99 -19.85
N SER A 171 14.25 0.17 -19.97
CA SER A 171 13.36 0.13 -21.14
C SER A 171 12.26 1.19 -21.11
N LEU A 172 12.14 1.98 -20.04
CA LEU A 172 11.16 3.06 -19.98
C LEU A 172 11.61 4.23 -20.87
N LYS A 173 10.65 4.81 -21.60
CA LYS A 173 10.89 6.08 -22.28
C LYS A 173 11.13 7.18 -21.25
N LYS A 174 12.27 7.87 -21.38
CA LYS A 174 12.62 9.01 -20.51
C LYS A 174 11.76 10.24 -20.75
N GLU A 175 11.31 10.45 -21.99
CA GLU A 175 10.58 11.67 -22.37
C GLU A 175 9.31 11.91 -21.53
N PRO A 176 8.41 10.92 -21.32
CA PRO A 176 7.22 11.15 -20.50
C PRO A 176 7.50 11.35 -19.00
N MET A 177 8.67 10.92 -18.52
CA MET A 177 9.12 11.17 -17.15
C MET A 177 9.65 12.60 -16.99
N LEU A 178 10.38 13.09 -17.99
CA LEU A 178 10.96 14.45 -17.98
C LEU A 178 9.92 15.52 -18.34
N ASN A 179 9.01 15.20 -19.28
CA ASN A 179 7.98 16.10 -19.81
C ASN A 179 6.61 15.40 -19.79
N PRO A 180 6.02 15.13 -18.62
CA PRO A 180 4.70 14.51 -18.55
C PRO A 180 3.64 15.37 -19.26
N ASP A 181 2.76 14.71 -20.00
CA ASP A 181 1.62 15.36 -20.65
C ASP A 181 0.69 16.04 -19.62
N GLU A 182 -0.16 16.95 -20.11
CA GLU A 182 -1.05 17.74 -19.25
C GLU A 182 -2.02 16.86 -18.45
N GLU A 183 -2.48 15.74 -19.02
CA GLU A 183 -3.36 14.80 -18.33
C GLU A 183 -2.65 14.15 -17.15
N THR A 184 -1.40 13.70 -17.35
CA THR A 184 -0.55 13.09 -16.33
C THR A 184 -0.20 14.10 -15.24
N ARG A 185 0.11 15.34 -15.60
CA ARG A 185 0.37 16.42 -14.62
C ARG A 185 -0.86 16.69 -13.75
N ARG A 186 -2.04 16.88 -14.34
CA ARG A 186 -3.29 17.06 -13.59
C ARG A 186 -3.63 15.86 -12.71
N PHE A 187 -3.39 14.65 -13.22
CA PHE A 187 -3.63 13.43 -12.47
C PHE A 187 -2.71 13.35 -11.24
N CYS A 188 -1.43 13.66 -11.43
CA CYS A 188 -0.44 13.78 -10.37
C CYS A 188 -0.88 14.82 -9.33
N GLU A 189 -1.17 16.06 -9.75
CA GLU A 189 -1.61 17.14 -8.85
C GLU A 189 -2.83 16.75 -8.02
N LYS A 190 -3.82 16.10 -8.64
CA LYS A 190 -5.07 15.69 -8.00
C LYS A 190 -4.87 14.62 -6.92
N TYR A 191 -4.01 13.64 -7.18
CA TYR A 191 -3.89 12.44 -6.34
C TYR A 191 -2.58 12.35 -5.56
N ASP A 192 -1.67 13.31 -5.70
CA ASP A 192 -0.46 13.37 -4.90
C ASP A 192 -0.83 13.54 -3.41
N PRO A 193 -0.40 12.64 -2.52
CA PRO A 193 -0.61 12.76 -1.08
C PRO A 193 -0.15 14.08 -0.46
N LEU A 194 0.95 14.65 -0.95
CA LEU A 194 1.51 15.91 -0.43
C LEU A 194 0.58 17.11 -0.69
N ASN A 195 -0.27 17.04 -1.72
CA ASN A 195 -1.30 18.05 -2.02
C ASN A 195 -2.61 17.80 -1.25
N ASN A 196 -2.71 16.71 -0.49
CA ASN A 196 -3.96 16.20 0.07
C ASN A 196 -3.83 15.88 1.58
N LEU A 197 -2.91 16.53 2.29
CA LEU A 197 -2.54 16.25 3.69
C LEU A 197 -3.74 16.23 4.66
N SER A 198 -4.71 17.12 4.48
CA SER A 198 -5.92 17.19 5.32
C SER A 198 -6.80 15.95 5.24
N LYS A 199 -6.60 15.10 4.22
CA LYS A 199 -7.33 13.85 4.03
C LYS A 199 -6.71 12.66 4.76
N PHE A 200 -5.60 12.81 5.47
CA PHE A 200 -4.97 11.69 6.18
C PHE A 200 -5.61 11.41 7.55
N PRO A 201 -5.81 12.40 8.44
CA PRO A 201 -6.56 12.17 9.68
C PRO A 201 -8.01 11.70 9.43
N PRO A 202 -8.58 10.93 10.37
CA PRO A 202 -8.00 10.47 11.63
C PRO A 202 -7.26 9.11 11.51
N THR A 203 -6.93 8.64 10.31
CA THR A 203 -6.28 7.35 10.13
C THR A 203 -4.89 7.36 10.77
N ALA A 204 -4.58 6.38 11.62
CA ALA A 204 -3.23 6.22 12.16
C ALA A 204 -2.27 5.79 11.05
N LEU A 205 -1.25 6.59 10.75
CA LEU A 205 -0.32 6.38 9.64
C LEU A 205 1.10 6.05 10.11
N LEU A 206 1.59 4.88 9.69
CA LEU A 206 2.99 4.49 9.77
C LEU A 206 3.65 4.62 8.39
N LEU A 207 4.77 5.34 8.34
CA LEU A 207 5.63 5.48 7.18
C LEU A 207 6.95 4.77 7.47
N ILE A 208 7.36 3.85 6.59
CA ILE A 208 8.63 3.13 6.68
C ILE A 208 9.43 3.38 5.40
N GLY A 209 10.70 3.74 5.53
CA GLY A 209 11.62 3.92 4.41
C GLY A 209 13.00 3.29 4.63
N GLY A 210 13.76 3.12 3.55
CA GLY A 210 15.16 2.73 3.58
C GLY A 210 16.08 3.95 3.38
N THR A 211 17.14 4.09 4.17
CA THR A 211 18.11 5.18 4.01
C THR A 211 19.03 4.99 2.81
N ALA A 212 19.19 3.75 2.34
CA ALA A 212 19.95 3.40 1.14
C ALA A 212 19.04 3.06 -0.06
N ASP A 213 17.73 3.33 0.03
CA ASP A 213 16.79 3.10 -1.05
C ASP A 213 17.00 4.15 -2.16
N THR A 214 17.53 3.70 -3.30
CA THR A 214 17.74 4.55 -4.48
C THR A 214 16.53 4.63 -5.40
N LEU A 215 15.54 3.73 -5.23
CA LEU A 215 14.34 3.70 -6.06
C LEU A 215 13.30 4.69 -5.52
N VAL A 216 13.02 4.59 -4.22
CA VAL A 216 12.12 5.47 -3.48
C VAL A 216 12.95 6.15 -2.39
N PRO A 217 13.65 7.23 -2.73
CA PRO A 217 14.61 7.83 -1.82
C PRO A 217 13.91 8.54 -0.67
N LYS A 218 14.63 8.80 0.42
CA LYS A 218 14.08 9.42 1.65
C LYS A 218 13.37 10.76 1.39
N GLU A 219 13.74 11.48 0.33
CA GLU A 219 13.11 12.72 -0.12
C GLU A 219 11.64 12.53 -0.57
N CYS A 220 11.23 11.28 -0.85
CA CYS A 220 9.85 10.91 -1.14
C CYS A 220 8.98 10.69 0.11
N ILE A 221 9.60 10.55 1.30
CA ILE A 221 8.93 10.11 2.53
C ILE A 221 9.07 11.16 3.64
N ILE A 222 10.30 11.63 3.91
CA ILE A 222 10.58 12.56 5.02
C ILE A 222 9.80 13.87 4.87
N PRO A 223 9.82 14.58 3.72
CA PRO A 223 9.07 15.83 3.57
C PRO A 223 7.56 15.63 3.75
N PHE A 224 7.03 14.49 3.32
CA PHE A 224 5.62 14.16 3.50
C PHE A 224 5.26 13.95 4.97
N TYR A 225 6.09 13.20 5.71
CA TYR A 225 5.92 13.04 7.16
C TYR A 225 5.94 14.38 7.89
N GLU A 226 6.92 15.24 7.60
CA GLU A 226 7.03 16.57 8.21
C GLU A 226 5.80 17.44 7.90
N ALA A 227 5.31 17.39 6.66
CA ALA A 227 4.12 18.13 6.25
C ALA A 227 2.81 17.62 6.90
N LEU A 228 2.76 16.35 7.31
CA LEU A 228 1.60 15.78 8.01
C LEU A 228 1.54 16.16 9.49
N LYS A 229 2.67 16.44 10.15
CA LYS A 229 2.70 16.70 11.62
C LYS A 229 1.64 17.71 12.10
N PRO A 230 1.42 18.86 11.44
CA PRO A 230 0.40 19.82 11.88
C PRO A 230 -1.03 19.25 11.87
N TYR A 231 -1.33 18.29 10.99
CA TYR A 231 -2.64 17.65 10.87
C TYR A 231 -2.89 16.57 11.93
N TYR A 232 -1.84 16.07 12.57
CA TYR A 232 -1.89 15.06 13.63
C TYR A 232 -1.64 15.66 15.02
N CYS A 233 -1.61 16.99 15.17
CA CYS A 233 -1.24 17.64 16.43
C CYS A 233 -2.11 17.24 17.64
N SER A 234 -3.39 16.93 17.41
CA SER A 234 -4.30 16.46 18.47
C SER A 234 -4.05 15.01 18.89
N ASN A 235 -3.46 14.19 18.03
CA ASN A 235 -3.12 12.78 18.29
C ASN A 235 -1.74 12.44 17.67
N PRO A 236 -0.63 12.99 18.17
CA PRO A 236 0.68 12.81 17.55
C PRO A 236 1.13 11.34 17.47
N GLN A 237 0.65 10.50 18.39
CA GLN A 237 0.90 9.06 18.42
C GLN A 237 0.33 8.31 17.21
N ASP A 238 -0.57 8.92 16.44
CA ASP A 238 -1.18 8.32 15.25
C ASP A 238 -0.38 8.63 13.97
N LEU A 239 0.77 9.29 14.06
CA LEU A 239 1.68 9.52 12.94
C LEU A 239 3.11 9.10 13.31
N LYS A 240 3.65 8.10 12.61
CA LYS A 240 4.99 7.56 12.87
C LYS A 240 5.80 7.42 11.59
N LEU A 241 7.09 7.78 11.66
CA LEU A 241 8.09 7.53 10.62
C LEU A 241 9.22 6.67 11.20
N VAL A 242 9.64 5.64 10.46
CA VAL A 242 10.82 4.84 10.78
C VAL A 242 11.68 4.65 9.53
N MET A 243 12.97 4.97 9.63
CA MET A 243 13.94 4.79 8.56
C MET A 243 14.94 3.71 8.94
N TYR A 244 15.17 2.73 8.07
CA TYR A 244 16.09 1.63 8.28
C TYR A 244 17.28 1.70 7.34
N ASP A 245 18.43 1.17 7.76
CA ASP A 245 19.64 1.12 6.91
C ASP A 245 19.59 -0.04 5.90
N VAL A 246 18.71 0.11 4.91
CA VAL A 246 18.49 -0.85 3.84
C VAL A 246 18.21 -0.13 2.51
N GLY A 247 18.38 -0.86 1.41
CA GLY A 247 17.94 -0.45 0.08
C GLY A 247 16.42 -0.57 -0.11
N HIS A 248 15.97 -0.75 -1.35
CA HIS A 248 14.56 -0.98 -1.67
C HIS A 248 14.11 -2.40 -1.28
N ALA A 249 13.93 -2.63 0.02
CA ALA A 249 13.60 -3.94 0.58
C ALA A 249 12.65 -3.84 1.78
N PHE A 250 11.75 -4.82 1.90
CA PHE A 250 10.90 -4.99 3.08
C PHE A 250 11.44 -6.13 3.95
N THR A 251 12.02 -5.78 5.10
CA THR A 251 12.69 -6.76 5.97
C THR A 251 11.75 -7.32 7.04
N SER A 252 12.15 -8.43 7.67
CA SER A 252 11.40 -8.99 8.81
C SER A 252 11.32 -8.06 10.03
N GLU A 253 12.29 -7.16 10.19
CA GLU A 253 12.26 -6.14 11.24
C GLU A 253 11.18 -5.10 10.96
N MET A 254 11.11 -4.60 9.72
CA MET A 254 10.03 -3.71 9.28
C MET A 254 8.66 -4.39 9.41
N GLU A 255 8.55 -5.67 9.04
CA GLU A 255 7.30 -6.43 9.18
C GLU A 255 6.86 -6.57 10.64
N THR A 256 7.82 -6.72 11.55
CA THR A 256 7.56 -6.73 13.00
C THR A 256 7.06 -5.36 13.48
N GLU A 257 7.62 -4.27 12.97
CA GLU A 257 7.16 -2.90 13.25
C GLU A 257 5.72 -2.67 12.78
N VAL A 258 5.41 -3.08 11.54
CA VAL A 258 4.06 -3.01 10.97
C VAL A 258 3.05 -3.81 11.80
N THR A 259 3.43 -5.03 12.20
CA THR A 259 2.56 -5.87 13.04
C THR A 259 2.29 -5.22 14.40
N ARG A 260 3.32 -4.63 15.02
CA ARG A 260 3.19 -3.89 16.29
C ARG A 260 2.26 -2.70 16.15
N TRP A 261 2.41 -1.93 15.07
CA TRP A 261 1.57 -0.78 14.77
C TRP A 261 0.09 -1.18 14.67
N PHE A 262 -0.24 -2.21 13.90
CA PHE A 262 -1.63 -2.67 13.80
C PHE A 262 -2.18 -3.20 15.12
N LYS A 263 -1.38 -3.91 15.93
CA LYS A 263 -1.82 -4.32 17.27
C LYS A 263 -2.18 -3.12 18.14
N GLU A 264 -1.33 -2.11 18.19
CA GLU A 264 -1.58 -0.91 18.98
C GLU A 264 -2.84 -0.16 18.52
N LYS A 265 -3.05 -0.03 17.20
CA LYS A 265 -4.11 0.82 16.65
C LYS A 265 -5.45 0.11 16.42
N LEU A 266 -5.47 -1.22 16.30
CA LEU A 266 -6.67 -2.01 16.02
C LEU A 266 -7.06 -2.96 17.16
N TYR A 267 -6.25 -3.08 18.20
CA TYR A 267 -6.61 -3.75 19.45
C TYR A 267 -6.33 -2.83 20.65
N PRO A 268 -7.03 -1.67 20.74
CA PRO A 268 -6.92 -0.79 21.88
C PRO A 268 -7.49 -1.42 23.16
#